data_AF-A0A6N6S4E4-F1
#
_entry.id   AF-A0A6N6S4E4-F1
#
_cell.length_a   1.000
_cell.length_b   1.000
_cell.length_c   1.000
_cell.angle_alpha   90.00
_cell.angle_beta   90.00
_cell.angle_gamma   90.00
#
_symmetry.space_group_name_H-M   'P 1'
#
loop_
_entity.id
_entity.type
_entity.pdbx_description
1 polymer ?
#
loop_
_entity_poly.entity_id
_entity_poly.type
_entity_poly.pdbx_seq_one_letter_code
_entity_poly.pdbx_strand_id
1 'polypeptide(L)' 'MESQILNLLCRGAGQGNSNTDRITQSIVEANPELDYNQTKIKVVEALNDLKDKGQIQIMTINWELGDEFLYICTNIIE' A
#
# COMPACT_ATOMS: atom_id res chain seq x y z
N MET A 1 7.08 -3.32 7.79
CA MET A 1 5.95 -2.55 7.22
C MET A 1 6.15 -2.35 5.72
N GLU A 2 7.18 -1.62 5.28
CA GLU A 2 7.47 -1.38 3.85
C GLU A 2 7.46 -2.66 2.98
N SER A 3 8.22 -3.68 3.38
CA SER A 3 8.28 -4.97 2.67
C SER A 3 6.94 -5.71 2.60
N GLN A 4 6.10 -5.57 3.62
CA GLN A 4 4.74 -6.14 3.63
C GLN A 4 3.83 -5.36 2.67
N ILE A 5 3.93 -4.03 2.63
CA ILE A 5 3.19 -3.18 1.70
C ILE A 5 3.58 -3.49 0.25
N LEU A 6 4.88 -3.60 -0.06
CA LEU A 6 5.34 -3.96 -1.41
C LEU A 6 4.79 -5.33 -1.86
N ASN A 7 4.75 -6.32 -0.96
CA ASN A 7 4.16 -7.64 -1.25
C ASN A 7 2.66 -7.54 -1.53
N LEU A 8 1.92 -6.74 -0.75
CA LEU A 8 0.49 -6.50 -0.98
C LEU A 8 0.25 -5.79 -2.32
N LEU A 9 1.04 -4.76 -2.64
CA LEU A 9 0.99 -4.06 -3.92
C LEU A 9 1.25 -5.02 -5.08
N CYS A 10 2.19 -5.96 -4.96
CA CYS A 10 2.43 -7.01 -5.97
C CYS A 10 1.26 -7.93 -6.22
N ARG A 11 0.45 -8.19 -5.20
CA ARG A 11 -0.73 -9.04 -5.31
C ARG A 11 -1.97 -8.29 -5.81
N GLY A 12 -1.81 -7.04 -6.25
CA GLY A 12 -2.90 -6.21 -6.79
C GLY A 12 -3.63 -5.36 -5.76
N ALA A 13 -3.09 -5.22 -4.53
CA ALA A 13 -3.67 -4.30 -3.53
C ALA A 13 -3.46 -2.82 -3.90
N GLY A 14 -2.61 -2.51 -4.89
CA GLY A 14 -2.38 -1.16 -5.43
C GLY A 14 -3.27 -0.77 -6.60
N GLN A 15 -4.12 -1.69 -7.08
CA GLN A 15 -4.99 -1.45 -8.24
C GLN A 15 -6.38 -0.96 -7.80
N GLY A 16 -6.88 0.09 -8.46
CA GLY A 16 -8.19 0.67 -8.17
C GLY A 16 -8.17 1.73 -7.09
N ASN A 17 -9.37 2.16 -6.69
CA ASN A 17 -9.58 3.22 -5.72
C ASN A 17 -9.58 2.66 -4.28
N SER A 18 -9.22 3.48 -3.28
CA SER A 18 -9.17 3.10 -1.85
C SER A 18 -8.08 2.09 -1.46
N ASN A 19 -6.92 2.11 -2.11
CA ASN A 19 -5.84 1.14 -1.85
C ASN A 19 -5.25 1.23 -0.45
N THR A 20 -5.14 2.43 0.12
CA THR A 20 -4.66 2.63 1.49
C THR A 20 -5.52 1.87 2.49
N ASP A 21 -6.85 1.89 2.34
CA ASP A 21 -7.77 1.17 3.22
C ASP A 21 -7.67 -0.35 3.02
N ARG A 22 -7.55 -0.83 1.77
CA ARG A 22 -7.33 -2.26 1.50
C ARG A 22 -6.02 -2.78 2.09
N ILE A 23 -4.94 -2.03 1.92
CA ILE A 23 -3.61 -2.37 2.48
C ILE A 23 -3.69 -2.38 4.01
N THR A 24 -4.33 -1.36 4.60
CA THR A 24 -4.53 -1.28 6.06
C THR A 24 -5.31 -2.49 6.56
N GLN A 25 -6.44 -2.80 5.93
CA GLN A 25 -7.28 -3.94 6.28
C GLN A 25 -6.50 -5.26 6.21
N SER A 26 -5.76 -5.51 5.14
CA SER A 26 -4.94 -6.73 5.02
C SER A 26 -3.86 -6.84 6.09
N ILE A 27 -3.29 -5.72 6.55
CA ILE A 27 -2.29 -5.72 7.62
C ILE A 27 -2.94 -6.03 8.98
N VAL A 28 -4.09 -5.43 9.27
CA VAL A 28 -4.85 -5.67 10.53
C VAL A 28 -5.39 -7.10 10.57
N GLU A 29 -5.89 -7.65 9.46
CA GLU A 29 -6.35 -9.04 9.39
C GLU A 29 -5.22 -10.05 9.68
N ALA A 30 -4.00 -9.74 9.26
CA ALA A 30 -2.82 -10.54 9.56
C ALA A 30 -2.28 -10.34 10.98
N ASN A 31 -2.66 -9.25 11.66
CA ASN A 31 -2.18 -8.86 12.99
C ASN A 31 -3.35 -8.25 13.79
N PRO A 32 -4.27 -9.09 14.32
CA PRO A 32 -5.54 -8.64 14.90
C PRO A 32 -5.40 -7.73 16.13
N GLU A 33 -4.22 -7.69 16.74
CA GLU A 33 -3.88 -6.81 17.85
C GLU A 33 -3.65 -5.35 17.44
N LEU A 34 -3.51 -5.08 16.14
CA LEU A 34 -3.28 -3.73 15.63
C LEU A 34 -4.57 -2.92 15.56
N ASP A 35 -4.53 -1.68 16.05
CA ASP A 35 -5.60 -0.71 15.85
C ASP A 35 -5.65 -0.25 14.38
N TYR A 36 -6.83 -0.23 13.79
CA TYR A 36 -7.02 0.11 12.38
C TYR A 36 -6.56 1.53 12.06
N ASN A 37 -6.95 2.52 12.88
CA ASN A 37 -6.68 3.93 12.60
C ASN A 37 -5.18 4.25 12.75
N GLN A 38 -4.54 3.73 13.79
CA GLN A 38 -3.09 3.85 13.97
C GLN A 38 -2.32 3.13 12.85
N THR A 39 -2.81 1.98 12.39
CA THR A 39 -2.21 1.24 11.28
C THR A 39 -2.34 2.03 9.98
N LYS A 40 -3.50 2.64 9.72
CA LYS A 40 -3.73 3.47 8.53
C LYS A 40 -2.73 4.62 8.43
N ILE A 41 -2.44 5.30 9.53
CA ILE A 41 -1.44 6.38 9.57
C ILE A 41 -0.07 5.84 9.15
N LYS A 42 0.37 4.73 9.75
CA LYS A 42 1.66 4.08 9.41
C LYS A 42 1.73 3.61 7.96
N VAL A 43 0.62 3.12 7.41
CA VAL A 43 0.53 2.72 6.00
C VAL A 43 0.71 3.94 5.09
N VAL A 44 0.04 5.06 5.38
CA VAL A 44 0.20 6.31 4.61
C VAL A 44 1.63 6.82 4.68
N GLU A 45 2.25 6.83 5.85
CA GLU A 45 3.65 7.23 6.04
C GLU A 45 4.59 6.34 5.21
N ALA A 46 4.42 5.02 5.27
CA ALA A 46 5.24 4.08 4.52
C ALA A 46 5.03 4.19 3.00
N LEU A 47 3.80 4.42 2.53
CA LEU A 47 3.52 4.65 1.11
C LEU A 47 4.19 5.93 0.60
N ASN A 48 4.18 7.01 1.41
CA ASN A 48 4.87 8.25 1.06
C ASN A 48 6.39 8.04 1.00
N ASP A 49 6.97 7.36 1.96
CA ASP A 49 8.40 7.08 1.98
C ASP A 49 8.83 6.16 0.82
N LEU A 50 8.05 5.13 0.49
CA LEU A 50 8.27 4.30 -0.70
C LEU A 50 8.21 5.09 -2.01
N LYS A 51 7.29 6.05 -2.09
CA LYS A 51 7.16 6.97 -3.23
C LYS A 51 8.37 7.90 -3.34
N ASP A 52 8.79 8.48 -2.22
CA ASP A 52 9.94 9.40 -2.17
C ASP A 52 11.26 8.67 -2.47
N LYS A 53 11.36 7.39 -2.11
CA LYS A 53 12.44 6.46 -2.51
C LYS A 53 12.37 6.03 -3.99
N GLY A 54 11.30 6.37 -4.71
CA GLY A 54 11.08 5.97 -6.11
C GLY A 54 10.73 4.49 -6.30
N GLN A 55 10.34 3.78 -5.24
CA GLN A 55 9.99 2.35 -5.31
C GLN A 55 8.57 2.12 -5.81
N ILE A 56 7.66 3.06 -5.58
CA ILE A 56 6.29 3.04 -6.09
C ILE A 56 5.98 4.36 -6.80
N GLN A 57 5.02 4.35 -7.72
CA GLN A 57 4.51 5.55 -8.38
C GLN A 57 3.01 5.68 -8.14
N ILE A 58 2.50 6.91 -8.07
CA ILE A 58 1.06 7.16 -8.03
C ILE A 58 0.57 7.27 -9.48
N MET A 59 -0.35 6.41 -9.90
CA MET A 59 -0.96 6.43 -11.24
C MET A 59 -2.09 7.44 -11.33
N THR A 60 -2.94 7.47 -10.30
CA THR A 60 -4.16 8.26 -10.30
C THR A 60 -4.34 8.86 -8.91
N ILE A 61 -4.57 10.17 -8.84
CA ILE A 61 -5.03 10.84 -7.62
C ILE A 61 -6.47 11.24 -7.89
N ASN A 62 -7.43 10.56 -7.27
CA ASN A 62 -8.84 10.94 -7.35
C ASN A 62 -9.31 11.44 -5.99
N TRP A 63 -9.73 12.70 -5.92
CA TRP A 63 -10.14 13.35 -4.68
C TRP A 63 -11.34 12.70 -3.98
N GLU A 64 -12.21 11.99 -4.72
CA GLU A 64 -13.34 11.25 -4.15
C GLU A 64 -13.00 9.79 -3.82
N LEU A 65 -11.99 9.22 -4.49
CA LEU A 65 -11.79 7.78 -4.55
C LEU A 65 -10.41 7.31 -4.03
N GLY A 66 -9.49 8.24 -3.77
CA GLY A 66 -8.15 8.01 -3.22
C GLY A 66 -7.05 7.86 -4.27
N ASP A 67 -5.88 7.42 -3.80
CA ASP A 67 -4.68 7.24 -4.63
C ASP A 67 -4.59 5.81 -5.19
N GLU A 68 -4.22 5.71 -6.47
CA GLU A 68 -3.87 4.47 -7.15
C GLU A 68 -2.36 4.34 -7.29
N PHE A 69 -1.79 3.20 -6.87
CA PHE A 69 -0.34 2.99 -6.84
C PHE A 69 0.10 1.98 -7.90
N LEU A 70 1.00 2.40 -8.79
CA LEU A 70 1.77 1.47 -9.60
C LEU A 70 2.97 0.99 -8.80
N TYR A 71 3.01 -0.31 -8.59
CA TYR A 71 4.24 -1.00 -8.22
C TYR A 71 4.51 -2.10 -9.25
N ILE A 72 5.58 -1.93 -10.01
CA ILE A 72 6.05 -2.96 -10.93
C ILE A 72 6.87 -3.93 -10.12
N CYS A 73 6.28 -5.08 -9.81
CA CYS A 73 7.01 -6.15 -9.18
C CYS A 73 7.99 -6.71 -10.19
N THR A 74 9.26 -6.41 -10.01
CA THR A 74 10.28 -7.26 -10.60
C THR A 74 10.13 -8.59 -9.90
N ASN A 75 9.47 -9.55 -10.55
CA ASN A 75 9.70 -10.95 -10.25
C ASN A 75 11.23 -11.11 -10.28
N ILE A 76 11.87 -11.22 -9.12
CA ILE A 76 13.04 -12.07 -9.05
C ILE A 76 12.45 -13.45 -9.27
N ILE A 77 12.44 -13.84 -10.54
CA ILE A 77 12.23 -15.21 -10.97
C ILE A 77 13.31 -16.01 -10.25
N GLU A 78 12.91 -16.88 -9.33
CA GLU A 78 13.66 -18.09 -8.99
C GLU A 78 12.83 -19.31 -9.39
#